data_AF-A0A955BK91-F1
#
_entry.id   AF-A0A955BK91-F1
#
_cell.length_a   1.000
_cell.length_b   1.000
_cell.length_c   1.000
_cell.angle_alpha   90.00
_cell.angle_beta   90.00
_cell.angle_gamma   90.00
#
_symmetry.space_group_name_H-M   'P 1'
#
loop_
_entity.id
_entity.type
_entity.pdbx_description
1 polymer ?
#
loop_
_entity_poly.entity_id
_entity_poly.type
_entity_poly.pdbx_seq_one_letter_code
_entity_poly.pdbx_strand_id
1 'polypeptide(L)'
;MLEQLEDRRLLALGPQLGGIQPTDGNLLLDGDVRQVAPTDLTFRFDRDQQIDPATLNLATGVVGIQVVRSGNDGSFNDGNEVTITPGFLGVNAAPKQNEVVLRFKETLPDDNYQIRILGKGPNALRSLPQPG
;
A
#
# COMPACT_ATOMS: atom_id res chain seq x y z
N MET A 1 -31.21 -26.25 7.30
CA MET A 1 -30.57 -24.93 7.45
C MET A 1 -29.07 -25.14 7.62
N LEU A 2 -28.31 -25.00 6.55
CA LEU A 2 -26.86 -25.20 6.54
C LEU A 2 -26.21 -24.25 5.52
N GLU A 3 -26.50 -22.95 5.62
CA GLU A 3 -26.12 -21.98 4.56
C GLU A 3 -25.63 -20.64 5.15
N GLN A 4 -25.01 -20.65 6.33
CA GLN A 4 -24.45 -19.43 6.96
C GLN A 4 -22.96 -19.53 7.30
N LEU A 5 -22.31 -20.66 6.99
CA LEU A 5 -20.87 -20.85 7.23
C LEU A 5 -20.01 -20.53 6.00
N GLU A 6 -20.59 -20.49 4.80
CA GLU A 6 -19.87 -20.16 3.56
C GLU A 6 -19.76 -18.63 3.37
N ASP A 7 -20.79 -17.86 3.75
CA ASP A 7 -20.79 -16.40 3.67
C ASP A 7 -19.77 -15.73 4.62
N ARG A 8 -19.44 -16.41 5.72
CA ARG A 8 -18.52 -15.90 6.76
C ARG A 8 -17.04 -15.88 6.36
N ARG A 9 -16.67 -16.46 5.21
CA ARG A 9 -15.27 -16.39 4.71
C ARG A 9 -15.05 -15.30 3.68
N LEU A 10 -16.12 -14.71 3.12
CA LEU A 10 -16.03 -13.66 2.11
C LEU A 10 -16.01 -12.23 2.70
N LEU A 11 -16.26 -12.08 4.01
CA LEU A 11 -16.25 -10.79 4.68
C LEU A 11 -14.82 -10.41 5.16
N ALA A 12 -14.04 -9.85 4.22
CA ALA A 12 -12.96 -8.89 4.44
C ALA A 12 -11.65 -9.39 5.10
N LEU A 13 -10.95 -10.34 4.48
CA LEU A 13 -9.49 -10.25 4.46
C LEU A 13 -9.13 -9.35 3.28
N GLY A 14 -8.67 -8.13 3.55
CA GLY A 14 -8.12 -7.26 2.51
C GLY A 14 -6.94 -7.92 1.78
N PRO A 15 -6.39 -7.27 0.74
CA PRO A 15 -5.22 -7.79 0.06
C PRO A 15 -4.10 -8.18 1.03
N GLN A 16 -3.48 -9.32 0.80
CA GLN A 16 -2.44 -9.88 1.66
C GLN A 16 -1.08 -9.49 1.07
N LEU A 17 -0.31 -8.72 1.84
CA LEU A 17 0.99 -8.22 1.39
C LEU A 17 2.07 -9.30 1.59
N GLY A 18 2.73 -9.70 0.51
CA GLY A 18 3.91 -10.55 0.55
C GLY A 18 5.22 -9.78 0.75
N GLY A 19 5.27 -8.50 0.34
CA GLY A 19 6.40 -7.62 0.62
C GLY A 19 6.42 -6.34 -0.21
N ILE A 20 7.37 -5.46 0.10
CA ILE A 20 7.54 -4.16 -0.57
C ILE A 20 8.96 -4.05 -1.10
N GLN A 21 9.08 -3.82 -2.40
CA GLN A 21 10.34 -3.77 -3.12
C GLN A 21 10.60 -2.35 -3.63
N PRO A 22 11.60 -1.63 -3.10
CA PRO A 22 12.06 -0.37 -3.68
C PRO A 22 12.92 -0.61 -4.92
N THR A 23 13.04 0.41 -5.77
CA THR A 23 13.86 0.34 -7.01
C THR A 23 15.36 0.20 -6.78
N ASP A 24 15.88 0.70 -5.66
CA ASP A 24 17.32 0.82 -5.42
C ASP A 24 17.92 -0.30 -4.52
N GLY A 25 17.19 -1.39 -4.21
CA GLY A 25 17.82 -2.39 -3.35
C GLY A 25 17.04 -3.66 -3.05
N ASN A 26 17.27 -4.20 -1.86
CA ASN A 26 16.58 -5.41 -1.38
C ASN A 26 15.15 -5.10 -0.93
N LEU A 27 14.38 -6.16 -0.64
CA LEU A 27 13.06 -6.08 0.00
C LEU A 27 13.13 -5.17 1.24
N LEU A 28 12.14 -4.31 1.44
CA LEU A 28 12.02 -3.50 2.66
C LEU A 28 11.62 -4.39 3.83
N LEU A 29 12.40 -4.30 4.90
CA LEU A 29 12.09 -4.87 6.21
C LEU A 29 11.73 -3.75 7.18
N ASP A 30 11.03 -4.12 8.26
CA ASP A 30 10.74 -3.18 9.34
C ASP A 30 12.05 -2.67 9.97
N GLY A 31 12.14 -1.35 10.16
CA GLY A 31 13.33 -0.70 10.70
C GLY A 31 14.52 -0.57 9.74
N ASP A 32 14.40 -0.97 8.47
CA ASP A 32 15.47 -0.79 7.48
C ASP A 32 15.86 0.70 7.36
N VAL A 33 17.16 0.97 7.48
CA VAL A 33 17.74 2.29 7.22
C VAL A 33 18.36 2.30 5.82
N ARG A 34 18.02 3.31 5.02
CA ARG A 34 18.52 3.47 3.65
C ARG A 34 19.23 4.78 3.48
N GLN A 35 20.40 4.75 2.86
CA GLN A 35 21.21 5.95 2.57
C GLN A 35 20.80 6.65 1.26
N VAL A 36 19.97 5.98 0.46
CA VAL A 36 19.43 6.52 -0.80
C VAL A 36 17.91 6.47 -0.72
N ALA A 37 17.28 7.62 -0.96
CA ALA A 37 15.83 7.72 -0.99
C ALA A 37 15.27 6.92 -2.19
N PRO A 38 14.33 5.98 -1.98
CA PRO A 38 13.73 5.25 -3.09
C PRO A 38 12.89 6.20 -3.95
N THR A 39 12.94 6.02 -5.27
CA THR A 39 12.10 6.77 -6.23
C THR A 39 10.70 6.19 -6.35
N ASP A 40 10.58 4.89 -6.13
CA ASP A 40 9.33 4.16 -6.19
C ASP A 40 9.38 2.88 -5.35
N LEU A 41 8.20 2.41 -5.00
CA LEU A 41 7.93 1.22 -4.22
C LEU A 41 6.96 0.32 -4.97
N THR A 42 7.33 -0.93 -5.14
CA THR A 42 6.46 -1.99 -5.66
C THR A 42 5.95 -2.84 -4.50
N PHE A 43 4.66 -2.74 -4.21
CA PHE A 43 3.95 -3.58 -3.25
C PHE A 43 3.51 -4.86 -3.95
N ARG A 44 3.93 -6.01 -3.43
CA ARG A 44 3.58 -7.32 -3.99
C ARG A 44 2.59 -8.01 -3.06
N PHE A 45 1.39 -8.22 -3.57
CA PHE A 45 0.34 -8.96 -2.90
C PHE A 45 0.33 -10.42 -3.35
N ASP A 46 -0.46 -11.25 -2.67
CA ASP A 46 -0.65 -12.66 -3.03
C ASP A 46 -0.97 -12.82 -4.52
N ARG A 47 -0.32 -13.81 -5.16
CA ARG A 47 -0.28 -14.00 -6.62
C ARG A 47 -1.65 -14.12 -7.29
N ASP A 48 -2.64 -14.60 -6.55
CA ASP A 48 -3.99 -14.81 -7.07
C ASP A 48 -4.82 -13.50 -6.97
N GLN A 49 -4.41 -12.53 -6.15
CA GLN A 49 -5.18 -11.31 -5.93
C GLN A 49 -5.11 -10.35 -7.11
N GLN A 50 -6.23 -9.72 -7.42
CA GLN A 50 -6.32 -8.63 -8.39
C GLN A 50 -6.68 -7.36 -7.62
N ILE A 51 -5.77 -6.39 -7.49
CA ILE A 51 -6.04 -5.18 -6.72
C ILE A 51 -7.03 -4.29 -7.46
N ASP A 52 -8.00 -3.71 -6.74
CA ASP A 52 -8.96 -2.75 -7.29
C ASP A 52 -8.31 -1.36 -7.43
N PRO A 53 -8.04 -0.87 -8.66
CA PRO A 53 -7.42 0.43 -8.88
C PRO A 53 -8.28 1.60 -8.38
N ALA A 54 -9.59 1.42 -8.19
CA ALA A 54 -10.46 2.46 -7.63
C ALA A 54 -10.10 2.81 -6.17
N THR A 55 -9.40 1.91 -5.46
CA THR A 55 -8.94 2.12 -4.08
C THR A 55 -7.57 2.82 -3.98
N LEU A 56 -7.00 3.23 -5.13
CA LEU A 56 -5.68 3.85 -5.26
C LEU A 56 -5.75 5.21 -5.99
N ASN A 57 -6.93 5.81 -6.03
CA ASN A 57 -7.20 6.99 -6.83
C ASN A 57 -6.79 8.28 -6.10
N LEU A 58 -5.66 8.85 -6.52
CA LEU A 58 -5.13 10.12 -6.02
C LEU A 58 -6.04 11.32 -6.34
N ALA A 59 -6.74 11.30 -7.47
CA ALA A 59 -7.59 12.41 -7.90
C ALA A 59 -8.89 12.51 -7.08
N THR A 60 -9.40 11.38 -6.59
CA THR A 60 -10.59 11.34 -5.71
C THR A 60 -10.24 11.33 -4.23
N GLY A 61 -8.95 11.16 -3.88
CA GLY A 61 -8.48 11.06 -2.49
C GLY A 61 -8.71 9.69 -1.84
N VAL A 62 -9.19 8.70 -2.59
CA VAL A 62 -9.35 7.32 -2.11
C VAL A 62 -8.00 6.61 -2.24
N VAL A 63 -7.25 6.55 -1.14
CA VAL A 63 -5.85 6.09 -1.13
C VAL A 63 -5.65 5.01 -0.07
N GLY A 64 -5.70 3.74 -0.48
CA GLY A 64 -5.53 2.59 0.40
C GLY A 64 -4.10 2.24 0.80
N ILE A 65 -3.10 2.88 0.17
CA ILE A 65 -1.69 2.75 0.52
C ILE A 65 -1.13 4.15 0.73
N GLN A 66 -0.64 4.42 1.95
CA GLN A 66 -0.10 5.71 2.34
C GLN A 66 1.35 5.57 2.79
N VAL A 67 2.15 6.59 2.49
CA VAL A 67 3.49 6.77 3.06
C VAL A 67 3.41 7.99 3.95
N VAL A 68 3.80 7.84 5.20
CA VAL A 68 3.73 8.87 6.23
C VAL A 68 5.12 9.12 6.77
N ARG A 69 5.49 10.39 6.88
CA ARG A 69 6.76 10.86 7.43
C ARG A 69 6.54 11.34 8.86
N SER A 70 7.46 11.06 9.77
CA SER A 70 7.35 11.46 11.19
C SER A 70 7.34 12.99 11.40
N GLY A 71 7.97 13.75 10.50
CA GLY A 71 8.04 15.20 10.66
C GLY A 71 9.31 15.66 11.37
N ASN A 72 10.40 14.90 11.23
CA ASN A 72 11.74 15.11 11.78
C ASN A 72 11.94 14.80 13.27
N ASP A 73 11.00 14.12 13.93
CA ASP A 73 11.12 13.75 15.35
C ASP A 73 11.16 12.23 15.59
N GLY A 74 10.95 11.43 14.54
CA GLY A 74 10.93 9.97 14.61
C GLY A 74 9.69 9.37 15.28
N SER A 75 8.69 10.19 15.63
CA SER A 75 7.45 9.73 16.26
C SER A 75 6.27 9.76 15.27
N PHE A 76 5.23 9.00 15.59
CA PHE A 76 4.03 8.83 14.76
C PHE A 76 2.73 8.92 15.57
N ASN A 77 2.79 9.54 16.76
CA ASN A 77 1.69 9.56 17.73
C ASN A 77 1.33 10.98 18.21
N ASP A 78 1.90 12.00 17.59
CA ASP A 78 1.99 13.36 18.12
C ASP A 78 1.24 14.35 17.23
N GLY A 79 0.88 13.93 16.00
CA GLY A 79 0.04 14.67 15.07
C GLY A 79 0.79 15.64 14.15
N ASN A 80 2.12 15.66 14.24
CA ASN A 80 3.02 16.37 13.33
C ASN A 80 3.33 15.56 12.06
N GLU A 81 2.80 14.35 11.93
CA GLU A 81 3.13 13.47 10.83
C GLU A 81 2.65 14.02 9.48
N VAL A 82 3.48 13.88 8.45
CA VAL A 82 3.20 14.39 7.11
C VAL A 82 2.87 13.22 6.20
N THR A 83 1.64 13.19 5.69
CA THR A 83 1.26 12.21 4.65
C THR A 83 1.86 12.63 3.31
N ILE A 84 2.67 11.75 2.72
CA ILE A 84 3.33 11.98 1.45
C ILE A 84 2.35 11.72 0.32
N THR A 85 2.14 12.73 -0.53
CA THR A 85 1.37 12.57 -1.77
C THR A 85 2.28 12.05 -2.88
N PRO A 86 2.09 10.83 -3.39
CA PRO A 86 2.91 10.31 -4.47
C PRO A 86 2.57 11.00 -5.80
N GLY A 87 3.51 10.94 -6.75
CA GLY A 87 3.28 11.39 -8.12
C GLY A 87 2.52 10.36 -8.97
N PHE A 88 2.61 9.09 -8.58
CA PHE A 88 1.87 7.99 -9.19
C PHE A 88 1.52 6.94 -8.14
N LEU A 89 0.31 6.40 -8.22
CA LEU A 89 -0.12 5.24 -7.46
C LEU A 89 -1.06 4.42 -8.34
N GLY A 90 -0.73 3.16 -8.61
CA GLY A 90 -1.54 2.34 -9.52
C GLY A 90 -1.16 0.87 -9.55
N VAL A 91 -2.10 0.07 -10.06
CA VAL A 91 -1.93 -1.38 -10.24
C VAL A 91 -1.16 -1.65 -11.53
N ASN A 92 -0.29 -2.66 -11.53
CA ASN A 92 0.39 -3.11 -12.74
C ASN A 92 -0.58 -3.77 -13.73
N ALA A 93 -0.18 -3.80 -15.00
CA ALA A 93 -0.96 -4.46 -16.05
C ALA A 93 -0.99 -5.98 -15.88
N ALA A 94 -1.99 -6.63 -16.49
CA ALA A 94 -2.08 -8.08 -16.56
C ALA A 94 -0.78 -8.69 -17.13
N PRO A 95 -0.27 -9.79 -16.54
CA PRO A 95 -0.86 -10.61 -15.47
C PRO A 95 -0.52 -10.16 -14.03
N LYS A 96 0.22 -9.06 -13.83
CA LYS A 96 0.77 -8.62 -12.53
C LYS A 96 -0.17 -7.71 -11.75
N GLN A 97 -1.47 -7.97 -11.81
CA GLN A 97 -2.46 -7.10 -11.15
C GLN A 97 -2.48 -7.26 -9.61
N ASN A 98 -1.66 -8.18 -9.09
CA ASN A 98 -1.31 -8.30 -7.68
C ASN A 98 -0.17 -7.36 -7.25
N GLU A 99 0.36 -6.53 -8.14
CA GLU A 99 1.43 -5.58 -7.86
C GLU A 99 0.89 -4.14 -7.93
N VAL A 100 1.20 -3.33 -6.91
CA VAL A 100 0.92 -1.89 -6.89
C VAL A 100 2.23 -1.13 -6.91
N VAL A 101 2.33 -0.14 -7.78
CA VAL A 101 3.49 0.74 -7.89
C VAL A 101 3.13 2.11 -7.36
N LEU A 102 3.93 2.59 -6.41
CA LEU A 102 3.90 3.97 -5.90
C LEU A 102 5.17 4.66 -6.36
N ARG A 103 5.07 5.76 -7.10
CA ARG A 103 6.23 6.60 -7.45
C ARG A 103 6.14 7.94 -6.74
N PHE A 104 7.22 8.34 -6.09
CA PHE A 104 7.26 9.63 -5.41
C PHE A 104 7.34 10.77 -6.42
N LYS A 105 6.66 11.88 -6.11
CA LYS A 105 6.69 13.09 -6.93
C LYS A 105 8.03 13.84 -6.80
N GLU A 106 8.63 13.71 -5.63
CA GLU A 106 9.82 14.43 -5.18
C GLU A 106 10.68 13.49 -4.34
N THR A 107 11.98 13.78 -4.25
CA THR A 107 12.92 13.01 -3.42
C THR A 107 12.50 13.10 -1.97
N LEU A 108 12.42 11.95 -1.30
CA LEU A 108 12.12 11.90 0.13
C LEU A 108 13.26 12.53 0.94
N PRO A 109 12.98 13.49 1.84
CA PRO A 109 13.96 13.97 2.80
C PRO A 109 14.46 12.87 3.73
N ASP A 110 15.59 13.09 4.41
CA ASP A 110 15.98 12.25 5.54
C ASP A 110 14.92 12.36 6.66
N ASP A 111 14.38 11.22 7.07
CA ASP A 111 13.41 11.08 8.19
C ASP A 111 13.06 9.60 8.42
N ASN A 112 12.24 9.34 9.43
CA ASN A 112 11.54 8.07 9.57
C ASN A 112 10.24 8.07 8.76
N TYR A 113 9.95 6.93 8.13
CA TYR A 113 8.79 6.74 7.28
C TYR A 113 8.00 5.50 7.71
N GLN A 114 6.68 5.63 7.74
CA GLN A 114 5.75 4.54 7.97
C GLN A 114 4.91 4.32 6.72
N ILE A 115 4.85 3.07 6.27
CA ILE A 115 3.96 2.64 5.21
C ILE A 115 2.68 2.10 5.84
N ARG A 116 1.53 2.63 5.46
CA ARG A 116 0.22 2.25 5.98
C ARG A 116 -0.64 1.65 4.87
N ILE A 117 -1.12 0.42 5.07
CA ILE A 117 -2.10 -0.22 4.19
C ILE A 117 -3.43 -0.25 4.92
N LEU A 118 -4.43 0.43 4.36
CA LEU A 118 -5.72 0.61 5.00
C LEU A 118 -6.58 -0.63 4.77
N GLY A 119 -6.86 -1.40 5.83
CA GLY A 119 -7.70 -2.60 5.74
C GLY A 119 -9.20 -2.37 5.93
N LYS A 120 -9.62 -1.17 6.35
CA LYS A 120 -11.01 -0.83 6.68
C LYS A 120 -11.33 0.63 6.37
N GLY A 121 -12.63 0.94 6.26
CA GLY A 121 -13.13 2.27 5.99
C GLY A 121 -13.27 2.61 4.50
N PRO A 122 -13.62 3.87 4.17
CA PRO A 122 -13.86 4.30 2.79
C PRO A 122 -12.61 4.24 1.90
N ASN A 123 -11.43 4.36 2.51
CA ASN A 123 -10.14 4.30 1.82
C ASN A 123 -9.49 2.91 1.90
N ALA A 124 -10.21 1.87 2.32
CA ALA A 124 -9.62 0.54 2.42
C ALA A 124 -9.11 0.06 1.05
N LEU A 125 -7.90 -0.51 1.04
CA LEU A 125 -7.38 -1.25 -0.11
C LEU A 125 -8.23 -2.51 -0.32
N ARG A 126 -8.64 -2.77 -1.57
CA ARG A 126 -9.49 -3.91 -1.92
C ARG A 126 -8.92 -4.69 -3.09
N SER A 127 -9.33 -5.95 -3.19
CA SER A 127 -9.18 -6.76 -4.40
C SER A 127 -10.50 -6.76 -5.16
N LEU A 128 -10.41 -6.86 -6.49
CA LEU A 128 -11.51 -7.22 -7.35
C LEU A 128 -11.94 -8.67 -7.06
N PRO A 129 -13.24 -9.00 -7.23
CA PRO A 129 -13.73 -10.36 -7.08
C PRO A 129 -12.97 -11.31 -8.02
N GLN A 130 -12.49 -12.43 -7.49
CA GLN A 130 -11.92 -13.48 -8.33
C GLN A 130 -13.04 -14.33 -8.95
N PRO A 131 -12.99 -14.64 -10.25
CA PRO A 131 -13.83 -15.69 -10.82
C PRO A 131 -13.38 -17.02 -10.21
N GLY A 132 -14.33 -17.75 -9.61
CA GLY A 132 -14.12 -19.10 -9.09
C GLY A 132 -14.01 -20.16 -10.17
#